data_AF-A0A6J5FD62-F1
#
_entry.id   AF-A0A6J5FD62-F1
#
_cell.length_a   1.000
_cell.length_b   1.000
_cell.length_c   1.000
_cell.angle_alpha   90.00
_cell.angle_beta   90.00
_cell.angle_gamma   90.00
#
_symmetry.space_group_name_H-M   'P 1'
#
loop_
_entity.id
_entity.type
_entity.pdbx_description
1 polymer ?
#
loop_
_entity_poly.entity_id
_entity_poly.type
_entity_poly.pdbx_seq_one_letter_code
_entity_poly.pdbx_strand_id
1 'polypeptide(L)'
;MCAANSVETIRDSLIGHYQAEHVFELTQALALYDFYQTQVAQCDERIEVALRHLQTGVEPPTAPIPAARHRTRQPNGFAFDVRAALYGMLGIDLTQIHGMGPYVALKLVAECGNDMSRLYPLILADLADSTPLH
;
A
#
# COMPACT_ATOMS: atom_id res chain seq x y z
N MET A 1 -8.10 18.00 8.75
CA MET A 1 -7.24 18.51 7.66
C MET A 1 -6.07 19.21 8.31
N CYS A 2 -4.89 18.59 8.37
CA CYS A 2 -3.68 19.30 8.79
C CYS A 2 -3.22 20.13 7.60
N ALA A 3 -3.32 21.47 7.70
CA ALA A 3 -2.73 22.35 6.71
C ALA A 3 -1.21 22.14 6.73
N ALA A 4 -0.59 21.96 5.56
CA ALA A 4 0.85 22.03 5.46
C ALA A 4 1.28 23.46 5.84
N ASN A 5 2.06 23.61 6.90
CA ASN A 5 2.64 24.89 7.27
C ASN A 5 3.49 25.42 6.12
N SER A 6 3.55 26.75 5.94
CA SER A 6 4.41 27.33 4.91
C SER A 6 5.87 26.99 5.19
N VAL A 7 6.70 26.95 4.14
CA VAL A 7 8.13 26.63 4.25
C VAL A 7 8.83 27.59 5.21
N GLU A 8 8.39 28.84 5.24
CA GLU A 8 8.86 29.89 6.15
C GLU A 8 8.56 29.54 7.62
N THR A 9 7.31 29.14 7.93
CA THR A 9 6.92 28.72 9.29
C THR A 9 7.70 27.49 9.75
N ILE A 10 7.95 26.53 8.85
CA ILE A 10 8.76 25.35 9.17
C ILE A 10 10.21 25.79 9.45
N ARG A 11 10.80 26.64 8.60
CA ARG A 11 12.17 27.14 8.78
C ARG A 11 12.34 27.87 10.11
N ASP A 12 11.42 28.78 10.45
CA ASP A 12 11.50 29.55 11.69
C ASP A 12 11.39 28.66 12.93
N SER A 13 10.61 27.57 12.85
CA SER A 13 10.51 26.57 13.92
C SER A 13 11.78 25.73 14.13
N LEU A 14 12.69 25.71 13.13
CA LEU A 14 13.96 24.99 13.16
C LEU A 14 15.13 25.89 13.61
N ILE A 15 14.86 27.11 14.09
CA ILE A 15 15.87 27.99 14.68
C ILE A 15 15.93 27.71 16.18
N GLY A 16 17.07 27.20 16.65
CA GLY A 16 17.25 26.85 18.05
C GLY A 16 18.70 26.56 18.42
N HIS A 17 18.95 26.26 19.69
CA HIS A 17 20.25 25.79 20.16
C HIS A 17 20.37 24.28 19.92
N TYR A 18 21.23 23.88 18.97
CA TYR A 18 21.50 22.48 18.68
C TYR A 18 22.89 22.09 19.20
N GLN A 19 22.95 20.96 19.91
CA GLN A 19 24.20 20.32 20.29
C GLN A 19 24.77 19.55 19.09
N ALA A 20 26.08 19.63 18.87
CA ALA A 20 26.72 19.06 17.68
C ALA A 20 26.56 17.53 17.62
N GLU A 21 26.54 16.88 18.77
CA GLU A 21 26.40 15.43 18.93
C GLU A 21 25.04 14.94 18.44
N HIS A 22 23.96 15.64 18.83
CA HIS A 22 22.60 15.32 18.37
C HIS A 22 22.39 15.61 16.88
N VAL A 23 23.02 16.68 16.35
CA VAL A 23 22.96 16.98 14.91
C VAL A 23 23.67 15.90 14.11
N PHE A 24 24.81 15.41 14.60
CA PHE A 24 25.53 14.31 13.98
C PHE A 24 24.70 13.02 13.98
N GLU A 25 24.11 12.64 15.13
CA GLU A 25 23.23 11.48 15.22
C GLU A 25 22.05 11.57 14.24
N LEU A 26 21.37 12.73 14.20
CA LEU A 26 20.25 12.95 13.29
C LEU A 26 20.68 12.88 11.81
N THR A 27 21.87 13.38 11.48
CA THR A 27 22.44 13.29 10.13
C THR A 27 22.62 11.83 9.72
N GLN A 28 23.16 11.00 10.62
CA GLN A 28 23.34 9.57 10.37
C GLN A 28 21.99 8.84 10.24
N ALA A 29 21.02 9.16 11.11
CA ALA A 29 19.68 8.58 11.05
C ALA A 29 18.95 8.93 9.74
N LEU A 30 19.07 10.18 9.27
CA LEU A 30 18.50 10.62 8.00
C LEU A 30 19.13 9.90 6.81
N ALA A 31 20.47 9.77 6.79
CA ALA A 31 21.15 9.03 5.74
C ALA A 31 20.71 7.56 5.66
N LEU A 32 20.50 6.91 6.82
CA LEU A 32 19.96 5.55 6.88
C LEU A 32 18.51 5.49 6.40
N TYR A 33 17.69 6.47 6.77
CA TYR A 33 16.32 6.56 6.29
C TYR A 33 16.27 6.66 4.76
N ASP A 34 17.01 7.58 4.15
CA ASP A 34 17.06 7.76 2.69
C ASP A 34 17.55 6.48 1.98
N PHE A 35 18.55 5.81 2.56
CA PHE A 35 19.01 4.51 2.08
C PHE A 35 17.89 3.46 2.12
N TYR A 36 17.17 3.33 3.25
CA TYR A 36 16.06 2.37 3.35
C TYR A 36 14.93 2.68 2.38
N GLN A 37 14.58 3.95 2.19
CA GLN A 37 13.55 4.33 1.22
C GLN A 37 13.94 3.90 -0.20
N THR A 38 15.23 4.00 -0.55
CA THR A 38 15.76 3.49 -1.83
C THR A 38 15.62 1.98 -1.95
N GLN A 39 15.97 1.23 -0.89
CA GLN A 39 15.82 -0.23 -0.90
C GLN A 39 14.36 -0.68 -0.98
N VAL A 40 13.46 0.01 -0.28
CA VAL A 40 12.01 -0.24 -0.33
C VAL A 40 11.47 -0.03 -1.75
N ALA A 41 11.86 1.06 -2.43
CA ALA A 41 11.44 1.30 -3.81
C ALA A 41 11.92 0.21 -4.78
N GLN A 42 13.14 -0.30 -4.61
CA GLN A 42 13.65 -1.42 -5.40
C GLN A 42 12.85 -2.71 -5.15
N CYS A 43 12.43 -2.96 -3.91
CA CYS A 43 11.53 -4.07 -3.60
C CYS A 43 10.18 -3.89 -4.28
N ASP A 44 9.58 -2.69 -4.23
CA ASP A 44 8.30 -2.39 -4.87
C ASP A 44 8.35 -2.68 -6.38
N GLU A 45 9.41 -2.24 -7.07
CA GLU A 45 9.62 -2.54 -8.49
C GLU A 45 9.68 -4.05 -8.77
N ARG A 46 10.40 -4.81 -7.94
CA ARG A 46 10.51 -6.27 -8.07
C ARG A 46 9.17 -6.97 -7.84
N ILE A 47 8.39 -6.50 -6.87
CA ILE A 47 7.04 -7.00 -6.59
C ILE A 47 6.12 -6.72 -7.78
N GLU A 48 6.15 -5.50 -8.34
CA GLU A 48 5.33 -5.15 -9.49
C GLU A 48 5.65 -6.03 -10.71
N VAL A 49 6.94 -6.28 -10.97
CA VAL A 49 7.38 -7.20 -12.03
C VAL A 49 6.87 -8.62 -11.76
N ALA A 50 7.00 -9.11 -10.52
CA ALA A 50 6.51 -10.44 -10.16
C ALA A 50 4.99 -10.56 -10.36
N LEU A 51 4.22 -9.57 -9.92
CA LEU A 51 2.76 -9.54 -10.12
C LEU A 51 2.38 -9.52 -11.60
N ARG A 52 3.08 -8.72 -12.43
CA ARG A 52 2.87 -8.73 -13.89
C ARG A 52 3.15 -10.09 -14.51
N HIS A 53 4.21 -10.77 -14.08
CA HIS A 53 4.49 -12.14 -14.52
C HIS A 53 3.39 -13.12 -14.11
N LEU A 54 2.86 -13.01 -12.88
CA LEU A 54 1.77 -13.87 -12.41
C LEU A 54 0.44 -13.62 -13.15
N GLN A 55 0.25 -12.42 -13.69
CA GLN A 55 -0.90 -12.10 -14.55
C GLN A 55 -0.77 -12.69 -15.97
N THR A 56 0.42 -13.18 -16.38
CA THR A 56 0.57 -13.72 -17.74
C THR A 56 -0.27 -14.97 -17.92
N GLY A 57 -1.16 -14.96 -18.90
CA GLY A 57 -2.08 -16.08 -19.17
C GLY A 57 -3.35 -16.09 -18.30
N VAL A 58 -3.55 -15.10 -17.44
CA VAL A 58 -4.82 -14.86 -16.73
C VAL A 58 -5.70 -13.97 -17.60
N GLU A 59 -6.95 -14.40 -17.86
CA GLU A 59 -7.91 -13.52 -18.53
C GLU A 59 -8.26 -12.35 -17.61
N PRO A 60 -8.15 -11.10 -18.09
CA PRO A 60 -8.44 -9.94 -17.27
C PRO A 60 -9.94 -9.92 -16.91
N PRO A 61 -10.28 -9.47 -15.70
CA PRO A 61 -11.68 -9.37 -15.29
C PRO A 61 -12.43 -8.37 -16.17
N THR A 62 -13.62 -8.75 -16.64
CA THR A 62 -14.46 -7.88 -17.49
C THR A 62 -15.14 -6.76 -16.70
N ALA A 63 -15.36 -6.98 -15.40
CA ALA A 63 -15.98 -6.00 -14.52
C ALA A 63 -14.96 -4.90 -14.13
N PRO A 64 -15.40 -3.65 -13.96
CA PRO A 64 -14.54 -2.61 -13.42
C PRO A 64 -14.21 -2.89 -11.95
N ILE A 65 -13.04 -2.43 -11.50
CA ILE A 65 -12.69 -2.46 -10.08
C ILE A 65 -13.76 -1.68 -9.30
N PRO A 66 -14.36 -2.26 -8.23
CA PRO A 66 -15.33 -1.57 -7.40
C PRO A 66 -14.80 -0.24 -6.84
N ALA A 67 -15.67 0.66 -6.40
CA ALA A 67 -15.22 1.87 -5.72
C ALA A 67 -14.46 1.50 -4.43
N ALA A 68 -13.37 2.20 -4.13
CA ALA A 68 -12.62 1.96 -2.89
C ALA A 68 -13.51 2.31 -1.68
N ARG A 69 -13.72 1.35 -0.78
CA ARG A 69 -14.52 1.55 0.44
C ARG A 69 -13.88 2.55 1.40
N HIS A 70 -12.56 2.61 1.44
CA HIS A 70 -11.79 3.56 2.23
C HIS A 70 -10.78 4.31 1.36
N ARG A 71 -10.78 5.64 1.47
CA ARG A 71 -9.86 6.54 0.74
C ARG A 71 -8.56 6.85 1.50
N THR A 72 -8.30 6.14 2.61
CA THR A 72 -7.13 6.42 3.43
C THR A 72 -5.86 5.96 2.71
N ARG A 73 -5.07 6.92 2.24
CA ARG A 73 -3.74 6.65 1.71
C ARG A 73 -2.85 6.22 2.87
N GLN A 74 -2.38 4.98 2.82
CA GLN A 74 -1.48 4.46 3.86
C GLN A 74 -0.13 5.19 3.77
N PRO A 75 0.43 5.66 4.90
CA PRO A 75 1.81 6.13 4.91
C PRO A 75 2.73 4.97 4.50
N ASN A 76 3.75 5.26 3.68
CA ASN A 76 4.66 4.26 3.12
C ASN A 76 3.95 3.15 2.31
N GLY A 77 2.88 3.51 1.58
CA GLY A 77 2.30 2.61 0.59
C GLY A 77 3.25 2.33 -0.57
N PHE A 78 2.99 1.23 -1.29
CA PHE A 78 3.77 0.84 -2.46
C PHE A 78 3.84 1.96 -3.51
N ALA A 79 4.94 1.99 -4.27
CA ALA A 79 5.15 2.90 -5.38
C ALA A 79 4.19 2.68 -6.57
N PHE A 80 3.47 1.55 -6.61
CA PHE A 80 2.54 1.18 -7.68
C PHE A 80 1.15 0.78 -7.14
N ASP A 81 0.15 0.69 -8.03
CA ASP A 81 -1.22 0.32 -7.66
C ASP A 81 -1.37 -1.19 -7.45
N VAL A 82 -1.04 -1.63 -6.23
CA VAL A 82 -1.20 -3.03 -5.80
C VAL A 82 -2.63 -3.51 -5.91
N ARG A 83 -3.62 -2.64 -5.63
CA ARG A 83 -5.03 -3.02 -5.66
C ARG A 83 -5.45 -3.37 -7.09
N ALA A 84 -5.09 -2.53 -8.05
CA ALA A 84 -5.34 -2.81 -9.46
C ALA A 84 -4.60 -4.06 -9.94
N ALA A 85 -3.33 -4.23 -9.54
CA ALA A 85 -2.55 -5.41 -9.91
C ALA A 85 -3.15 -6.72 -9.36
N LEU A 86 -3.56 -6.74 -8.09
CA LEU A 86 -4.20 -7.91 -7.50
C LEU A 86 -5.58 -8.18 -8.12
N TYR A 87 -6.36 -7.14 -8.41
CA TYR A 87 -7.64 -7.30 -9.09
C TYR A 87 -7.46 -7.92 -10.49
N GLY A 88 -6.50 -7.43 -11.27
CA GLY A 88 -6.20 -7.98 -12.59
C GLY A 88 -5.78 -9.46 -12.56
N MET A 89 -5.24 -9.92 -11.43
CA MET A 89 -4.82 -11.31 -11.25
C MET A 89 -5.94 -12.21 -10.69
N LEU A 90 -6.77 -11.70 -9.77
CA LEU A 90 -7.75 -12.51 -9.02
C LEU A 90 -9.19 -12.36 -9.51
N GLY A 91 -9.52 -11.26 -10.19
CA GLY A 91 -10.89 -10.87 -10.53
C GLY A 91 -11.77 -10.43 -9.36
N ILE A 92 -11.21 -10.42 -8.14
CA ILE A 92 -11.91 -10.02 -6.93
C ILE A 92 -11.06 -8.96 -6.22
N ASP A 93 -11.72 -7.92 -5.74
CA ASP A 93 -11.06 -6.88 -4.96
C ASP A 93 -11.10 -7.23 -3.47
N LEU A 94 -10.03 -7.84 -2.99
CA LEU A 94 -9.87 -8.20 -1.57
C LEU A 94 -9.92 -6.99 -0.63
N THR A 95 -9.64 -5.77 -1.12
CA THR A 95 -9.66 -4.56 -0.30
C THR A 95 -11.07 -4.07 0.07
N GLN A 96 -12.11 -4.73 -0.45
CA GLN A 96 -13.50 -4.50 -0.03
C GLN A 96 -13.79 -5.10 1.37
N ILE A 97 -12.98 -6.07 1.81
CA ILE A 97 -13.07 -6.66 3.14
C ILE A 97 -12.62 -5.64 4.18
N HIS A 98 -13.42 -5.46 5.22
CA HIS A 98 -13.12 -4.50 6.28
C HIS A 98 -11.76 -4.82 6.94
N GLY A 99 -10.91 -3.80 7.05
CA GLY A 99 -9.56 -3.96 7.62
C GLY A 99 -8.52 -4.53 6.65
N MET A 100 -8.88 -4.85 5.41
CA MET A 100 -7.93 -5.36 4.42
C MET A 100 -7.43 -4.24 3.49
N GLY A 101 -6.26 -3.68 3.81
CA GLY A 101 -5.55 -2.76 2.91
C GLY A 101 -4.80 -3.50 1.79
N PRO A 102 -4.34 -2.79 0.74
CA PRO A 102 -3.58 -3.39 -0.36
C PRO A 102 -2.35 -4.20 0.07
N TYR A 103 -1.65 -3.76 1.12
CA TYR A 103 -0.53 -4.50 1.71
C TYR A 103 -0.93 -5.85 2.29
N VAL A 104 -2.03 -5.88 3.06
CA VAL A 104 -2.53 -7.12 3.67
C VAL A 104 -3.01 -8.07 2.59
N ALA A 105 -3.71 -7.56 1.57
CA ALA A 105 -4.15 -8.34 0.42
C ALA A 105 -2.97 -8.96 -0.34
N LEU A 106 -1.92 -8.17 -0.62
CA LEU A 106 -0.72 -8.68 -1.29
C LEU A 106 -0.02 -9.75 -0.45
N LYS A 107 0.13 -9.53 0.85
CA LYS A 107 0.75 -10.50 1.76
C LYS A 107 -0.04 -11.81 1.80
N LEU A 108 -1.36 -11.73 1.88
CA LEU A 108 -2.21 -12.92 1.85
C LEU A 108 -1.98 -13.73 0.57
N VAL A 109 -1.96 -13.06 -0.58
CA VAL A 109 -1.69 -13.69 -1.88
C VAL A 109 -0.29 -14.27 -1.97
N ALA A 110 0.71 -13.61 -1.40
CA ALA A 110 2.09 -14.12 -1.37
C ALA A 110 2.23 -15.40 -0.53
N GLU A 111 1.51 -15.51 0.58
CA GLU A 111 1.56 -16.67 1.48
C GLU A 111 0.65 -17.82 1.03
N CYS A 112 -0.55 -17.51 0.52
CA CYS A 112 -1.57 -18.50 0.19
C CYS A 112 -1.67 -18.83 -1.30
N GLY A 113 -1.00 -18.06 -2.16
CA GLY A 113 -1.13 -18.15 -3.61
C GLY A 113 -2.33 -17.38 -4.18
N ASN A 114 -2.59 -17.59 -5.47
CA ASN A 114 -3.66 -16.92 -6.22
C ASN A 114 -4.99 -17.72 -6.28
N ASP A 115 -5.00 -18.97 -5.79
CA ASP A 115 -6.20 -19.79 -5.72
C ASP A 115 -7.02 -19.43 -4.48
N MET A 116 -7.92 -18.46 -4.66
CA MET A 116 -8.79 -18.02 -3.57
C MET A 116 -9.92 -19.00 -3.29
N SER A 117 -10.10 -20.09 -4.08
CA SER A 117 -11.24 -21.06 -4.01
C SER A 117 -11.48 -21.57 -2.59
N ARG A 118 -10.39 -21.73 -1.83
CA ARG A 118 -10.38 -22.21 -0.44
C ARG A 118 -10.89 -21.20 0.59
N LEU A 119 -10.85 -19.91 0.24
CA LEU A 119 -11.24 -18.79 1.11
C LEU A 119 -12.62 -18.21 0.73
N TYR A 120 -13.20 -18.57 -0.43
CA TYR A 120 -14.50 -18.05 -0.89
C TYR A 120 -15.64 -18.16 0.12
N PRO A 121 -15.80 -19.22 0.94
CA PRO A 121 -16.94 -19.30 1.86
C PRO A 121 -16.96 -18.17 2.90
N LEU A 122 -15.79 -17.73 3.36
CA LEU A 122 -15.64 -16.65 4.33
C LEU A 122 -15.61 -15.28 3.63
N ILE A 123 -14.96 -15.19 2.47
CA ILE A 123 -14.84 -13.95 1.69
C ILE A 123 -16.19 -13.52 1.10
N LEU A 124 -17.01 -14.44 0.61
CA LEU A 124 -18.34 -14.12 0.06
C LEU A 124 -19.31 -13.59 1.12
N ALA A 125 -19.23 -14.10 2.37
CA ALA A 125 -20.05 -13.60 3.47
C ALA A 125 -19.72 -12.12 3.77
N ASP A 126 -18.43 -11.79 3.89
CA ASP A 126 -17.99 -10.41 4.14
C ASP A 126 -18.24 -9.47 2.95
N LEU A 127 -18.06 -9.95 1.71
CA LEU A 127 -18.35 -9.15 0.51
C LEU A 127 -19.86 -8.89 0.32
N ALA A 128 -20.72 -9.84 0.69
CA ALA A 128 -22.18 -9.69 0.62
C ALA A 128 -22.71 -8.71 1.68
N ASP A 129 -22.13 -8.70 2.89
CA ASP A 129 -22.51 -7.76 3.97
C ASP A 129 -21.98 -6.32 3.75
N SER A 130 -21.14 -6.14 2.72
CA SER A 130 -20.44 -4.87 2.44
C SER A 130 -21.13 -4.00 1.39
N THR A 131 -22.31 -4.38 0.89
CA THR A 131 -23.12 -3.48 0.05
C THR A 131 -23.55 -2.26 0.87
N PRO A 132 -23.28 -1.03 0.41
CA PRO A 132 -23.68 0.16 1.14
C PRO A 132 -25.20 0.24 1.21
N LEU A 133 -25.75 0.29 2.43
CA LEU A 133 -27.08 0.84 2.66
C LEU A 133 -27.09 2.29 2.14
N HIS A 134 -28.11 2.59 1.33
CA HIS A 134 -28.37 3.86 0.66
C HIS A 134 -28.22 5.10 1.54
#